data_AF-I3IBK8-F1
#
_entry.id   AF-I3IBK8-F1
#
_cell.length_a   1.000
_cell.length_b   1.000
_cell.length_c   1.000
_cell.angle_alpha   90.00
_cell.angle_beta   90.00
_cell.angle_gamma   90.00
#
_symmetry.space_group_name_H-M   'P 1'
#
loop_
_entity.id
_entity.type
_entity.pdbx_description
1 polymer ?
#
loop_
_entity_poly.entity_id
_entity_poly.type
_entity_poly.pdbx_seq_one_letter_code
_entity_poly.pdbx_strand_id
1 'polypeptide(L)'
;MNFEDWVADMAAGTATHTSGFSIRIEGNPKDPSDVYPGKFPEGISFVDQARLLRSGLEFLAKASGSAPKSWHSSPVADAKSEAIKAREELAKHFAERPDKPERPVLSLKKKS
;
A
#
# COMPACT_ATOMS: atom_id res chain seq x y z
N MET A 1 12.46 -22.22 -15.99
CA MET A 1 12.69 -21.51 -14.73
C MET A 1 11.50 -21.79 -13.84
N ASN A 2 11.71 -22.21 -12.59
CA ASN A 2 10.61 -22.30 -11.62
C ASN A 2 10.35 -20.89 -11.10
N PHE A 3 9.10 -20.48 -10.96
CA PHE A 3 8.74 -19.13 -10.49
C PHE A 3 8.25 -19.11 -9.04
N GLU A 4 8.17 -20.28 -8.41
CA GLU A 4 7.64 -20.51 -7.05
C GLU A 4 8.77 -20.71 -6.02
N ASP A 5 10.02 -20.81 -6.47
CA ASP A 5 11.17 -21.14 -5.62
C ASP A 5 11.71 -19.88 -4.91
N TRP A 6 10.92 -19.35 -3.99
CA TRP A 6 11.21 -18.15 -3.21
C TRP A 6 11.54 -18.45 -1.75
N VAL A 7 12.45 -17.65 -1.20
CA VAL A 7 12.79 -17.61 0.22
C VAL A 7 12.51 -16.20 0.73
N ALA A 8 11.66 -16.08 1.74
CA ALA A 8 11.33 -14.79 2.36
C ALA A 8 12.18 -14.60 3.62
N ASP A 9 12.90 -13.48 3.66
CA ASP A 9 13.38 -12.88 4.88
C ASP A 9 12.35 -11.82 5.32
N MET A 10 11.44 -12.24 6.20
CA MET A 10 10.43 -11.37 6.76
C MET A 10 11.04 -10.28 7.65
N ALA A 11 12.18 -10.51 8.32
CA ALA A 11 12.77 -9.48 9.18
C ALA A 11 13.29 -8.30 8.34
N ALA A 12 13.83 -8.59 7.15
CA ALA A 12 14.36 -7.58 6.24
C ALA A 12 13.38 -7.13 5.14
N GLY A 13 12.13 -7.64 5.13
CA GLY A 13 11.17 -7.36 4.06
C GLY A 13 11.70 -7.71 2.67
N THR A 14 12.48 -8.79 2.56
CA THR A 14 13.16 -9.16 1.31
C THR A 14 12.78 -10.58 0.91
N ALA A 15 12.47 -10.81 -0.36
CA ALA A 15 12.31 -12.15 -0.94
C ALA A 15 13.41 -12.42 -1.96
N THR A 16 14.02 -13.59 -1.89
CA THR A 16 15.09 -14.02 -2.80
C THR A 16 14.65 -15.27 -3.54
N HIS A 17 14.77 -15.23 -4.85
CA HIS A 17 14.52 -16.34 -5.75
C HIS A 17 15.80 -17.16 -5.96
N THR A 18 15.68 -18.46 -6.22
CA THR A 18 16.82 -19.36 -6.49
C THR A 18 17.70 -18.93 -7.66
N SER A 19 17.18 -18.13 -8.59
CA SER A 19 17.95 -17.55 -9.69
C SER A 19 18.87 -16.39 -9.28
N GLY A 20 18.91 -16.01 -8.00
CA GLY A 20 19.65 -14.87 -7.49
C GLY A 20 18.94 -13.52 -7.63
N PHE A 21 17.69 -13.51 -8.12
CA PHE A 21 16.88 -12.30 -8.16
C PHE A 21 16.27 -12.04 -6.78
N SER A 22 16.34 -10.80 -6.31
CA SER A 22 15.78 -10.41 -5.01
C SER A 22 14.80 -9.26 -5.17
N ILE A 23 13.76 -9.24 -4.35
CA ILE A 23 12.80 -8.15 -4.24
C ILE A 23 12.84 -7.66 -2.80
N ARG A 24 13.05 -6.37 -2.59
CA ARG A 24 12.87 -5.73 -1.28
C ARG A 24 11.61 -4.88 -1.32
N ILE A 25 10.82 -4.95 -0.27
CA ILE A 25 9.60 -4.16 -0.12
C ILE A 25 9.71 -3.26 1.10
N GLU A 26 9.16 -2.07 1.00
CA GLU A 26 8.98 -1.17 2.14
C GLU A 26 7.49 -1.14 2.53
N GLY A 27 7.22 -1.14 3.85
CA GLY A 27 5.87 -1.08 4.37
C GLY A 27 5.19 -2.46 4.44
N ASN A 28 3.90 -2.51 4.09
CA ASN A 28 3.10 -3.72 4.23
C ASN A 28 3.33 -4.66 3.03
N PRO A 29 3.69 -5.94 3.22
CA PRO A 29 3.84 -6.88 2.10
C PRO A 29 2.54 -7.12 1.29
N LYS A 30 1.36 -6.83 1.85
CA LYS A 30 0.09 -6.88 1.11
C LYS A 30 -0.22 -5.61 0.32
N ASP A 31 0.34 -4.49 0.75
CA ASP A 31 0.17 -3.17 0.14
C ASP A 31 1.49 -2.40 0.28
N PRO A 32 2.51 -2.78 -0.53
CA PRO A 32 3.84 -2.23 -0.38
C PRO A 32 3.83 -0.76 -0.77
N SER A 33 4.40 0.08 0.08
CA SER A 33 4.53 1.51 -0.21
C SER A 33 5.56 1.75 -1.31
N ASP A 34 6.61 0.92 -1.34
CA ASP A 34 7.59 0.88 -2.41
C ASP A 34 8.12 -0.54 -2.64
N VAL A 35 8.52 -0.82 -3.89
CA VAL A 35 9.07 -2.11 -4.33
C VAL A 35 10.39 -1.87 -5.04
N TYR A 36 11.45 -2.50 -4.53
CA TYR A 36 12.81 -2.42 -5.05
C TYR A 36 13.22 -3.76 -5.66
N PRO A 37 13.04 -3.96 -6.97
CA PRO A 37 13.55 -5.14 -7.67
C PRO A 37 15.07 -5.08 -7.81
N GLY A 38 15.72 -6.23 -7.61
CA GLY A 38 17.17 -6.42 -7.83
C GLY A 38 17.51 -6.59 -9.32
N LYS A 39 18.75 -6.99 -9.59
CA LYS A 39 19.20 -7.28 -10.96
C LYS A 39 18.54 -8.55 -11.49
N PHE A 40 17.88 -8.47 -12.63
CA PHE A 40 17.33 -9.66 -13.30
C PHE A 40 18.45 -10.57 -13.83
N PRO A 41 18.22 -11.90 -13.86
CA PRO A 41 19.13 -12.83 -14.51
C PRO A 41 19.32 -12.48 -15.99
N GLU A 42 20.51 -12.72 -16.53
CA GLU A 42 20.83 -12.36 -17.91
C GLU A 42 20.13 -13.32 -18.90
N GLY A 43 19.69 -12.78 -20.04
CA GLY A 43 19.05 -13.57 -21.11
C GLY A 43 17.58 -13.92 -20.89
N ILE A 44 16.90 -13.37 -19.88
CA ILE A 44 15.47 -13.62 -19.66
C ILE A 44 14.59 -12.64 -20.45
N SER A 45 13.44 -13.13 -20.93
CA SER A 45 12.48 -12.30 -21.64
C SER A 45 11.81 -11.29 -20.71
N PHE A 46 11.32 -10.16 -21.25
CA PHE A 46 10.57 -9.17 -20.46
C PHE A 46 9.30 -9.76 -19.83
N VAL A 47 8.68 -10.74 -20.49
CA VAL A 47 7.53 -11.46 -19.96
C VAL A 47 7.91 -12.26 -18.72
N ASP A 48 9.07 -12.91 -18.74
CA ASP A 48 9.58 -13.68 -17.60
C ASP A 48 10.03 -12.76 -16.46
N GLN A 49 10.58 -11.58 -16.76
CA GLN A 49 10.88 -10.55 -15.74
C GLN A 49 9.61 -10.15 -14.99
N ALA A 50 8.53 -9.87 -15.72
CA ALA A 50 7.25 -9.50 -15.13
C ALA A 50 6.59 -10.66 -14.35
N ARG A 51 6.71 -11.90 -14.84
CA ARG A 51 6.25 -13.09 -14.11
C ARG A 51 7.01 -13.27 -12.80
N LEU A 52 8.33 -13.13 -12.83
CA LEU A 52 9.19 -13.25 -11.66
C LEU A 52 8.87 -12.17 -10.61
N LEU A 53 8.68 -10.93 -11.04
CA LEU A 53 8.27 -9.85 -10.12
C LEU A 53 6.93 -10.15 -9.45
N ARG A 54 5.92 -10.58 -10.24
CA ARG A 54 4.59 -10.89 -9.71
C ARG A 54 4.62 -12.08 -8.76
N SER A 55 5.29 -13.16 -9.11
CA SER A 55 5.34 -14.34 -8.24
C SER A 55 6.06 -14.05 -6.92
N GLY A 56 7.11 -13.24 -6.94
CA GLY A 56 7.78 -12.80 -5.71
C GLY A 56 6.91 -11.91 -4.80
N LEU A 57 6.14 -10.98 -5.38
CA LEU A 57 5.20 -10.16 -4.62
C LEU A 57 4.04 -10.99 -4.05
N GLU A 58 3.48 -11.91 -4.83
CA GLU A 58 2.45 -12.82 -4.34
C GLU A 58 2.96 -13.71 -3.21
N PHE A 59 4.20 -14.18 -3.30
CA PHE A 59 4.85 -14.96 -2.26
C PHE A 59 5.01 -14.15 -0.96
N LEU A 60 5.48 -12.90 -1.04
CA LEU A 60 5.58 -11.98 0.10
C LEU A 60 4.20 -11.69 0.72
N ALA A 61 3.19 -11.43 -0.09
CA ALA A 61 1.83 -11.20 0.37
C ALA A 61 1.25 -12.43 1.09
N LYS A 62 1.46 -13.64 0.55
CA LYS A 62 1.07 -14.91 1.18
C LYS A 62 1.81 -15.14 2.51
N ALA A 63 3.12 -14.92 2.53
CA ALA A 63 3.94 -15.08 3.74
C ALA A 63 3.49 -14.14 4.86
N SER A 64 3.15 -12.88 4.53
CA SER A 64 2.61 -11.92 5.50
C SER A 64 1.22 -12.26 6.03
N GLY A 65 0.40 -12.96 5.24
CA GLY A 65 -0.92 -13.44 5.68
C GLY A 65 -0.84 -14.58 6.70
N SER A 66 0.28 -15.31 6.74
CA SER A 66 0.51 -16.42 7.68
C SER A 66 1.33 -16.02 8.91
N ALA A 67 1.99 -14.86 8.89
CA ALA A 67 2.76 -14.37 10.04
C ALA A 67 1.83 -13.83 11.15
N PRO A 68 2.13 -14.10 12.44
CA PRO A 68 1.40 -13.48 13.55
C PRO A 68 1.53 -11.95 13.45
N LYS A 69 0.46 -11.24 13.85
CA LYS A 69 0.17 -9.79 13.81
C LYS A 69 1.23 -8.84 14.43
N SER A 70 2.51 -9.12 14.23
CA SER A 70 3.67 -8.37 14.70
C SER A 70 4.27 -7.49 13.61
N TRP A 71 3.79 -7.62 12.37
CA TRP A 71 4.03 -6.66 11.30
C TRP A 71 3.22 -5.39 11.59
N HIS A 72 3.85 -4.51 12.35
CA HIS A 72 3.36 -3.17 12.60
C HIS A 72 3.58 -2.34 11.32
N SER A 73 2.65 -2.46 10.37
CA SER A 73 2.29 -1.25 9.61
C SER A 73 1.93 -0.21 10.65
N SER A 74 2.65 0.92 10.68
CA SER A 74 2.18 2.07 11.45
C SER A 74 0.73 2.32 11.02
N PRO A 75 -0.26 2.23 11.94
CA PRO A 75 -1.66 2.24 11.60
C PRO A 75 -2.10 3.68 11.39
N VAL A 76 -1.64 4.31 10.31
CA VAL A 76 -2.14 5.64 9.92
C VAL A 76 -3.32 5.51 8.96
N ALA A 77 -3.57 4.32 8.38
CA ALA A 77 -4.62 4.13 7.39
C ALA A 77 -5.92 3.49 7.91
N ASP A 78 -5.91 2.69 8.98
CA ASP A 78 -7.09 1.85 9.33
C ASP A 78 -7.53 1.86 10.80
N ALA A 79 -6.99 2.75 11.63
CA ALA A 79 -7.57 3.03 12.95
C ALA A 79 -8.16 4.43 12.94
N LYS A 80 -9.50 4.53 12.97
CA LYS A 80 -10.22 5.74 13.37
C LYS A 80 -9.83 6.08 14.80
N SER A 81 -8.68 6.75 14.95
CA SER A 81 -8.16 7.21 16.21
C SER A 81 -9.10 8.29 16.76
N GLU A 82 -9.36 8.27 18.07
CA GLU A 82 -10.13 9.31 18.76
C GLU A 82 -9.63 10.73 18.42
N ALA A 83 -8.34 10.87 18.09
CA ALA A 83 -7.74 12.12 17.63
C ALA A 83 -8.35 12.66 16.31
N ILE A 84 -8.68 11.79 15.35
CA ILE A 84 -9.34 12.19 14.10
C ILE A 84 -10.80 12.55 14.38
N LYS A 85 -11.49 11.76 15.21
CA LYS A 85 -12.88 12.02 15.61
C LYS A 85 -13.02 13.35 16.36
N ALA A 86 -12.10 13.63 17.30
CA ALA A 86 -12.04 14.89 18.02
C ALA A 86 -11.78 16.07 17.08
N ARG A 87 -10.94 15.89 16.05
CA ARG A 87 -10.67 16.93 15.04
C ARG A 87 -11.86 17.17 14.11
N GLU A 88 -12.59 16.12 13.72
CA GLU A 88 -13.84 16.23 12.96
C GLU A 88 -14.95 16.92 13.78
N GLU A 89 -15.09 16.59 15.07
CA GLU A 89 -16.06 17.23 15.97
C GLU A 89 -15.76 18.72 16.12
N LEU A 90 -14.49 19.09 16.30
CA LEU A 90 -14.04 20.48 16.34
C LEU A 90 -14.35 21.21 15.02
N ALA A 91 -14.14 20.56 13.87
CA ALA A 91 -14.46 21.14 12.57
C ALA A 91 -15.96 21.39 12.36
N LYS A 92 -16.84 20.51 12.86
CA LYS A 92 -18.31 20.69 12.80
C LYS A 92 -18.78 21.92 13.59
N HIS A 93 -18.18 22.20 14.75
CA HIS A 93 -18.49 23.41 15.52
C HIS A 93 -18.18 24.71 14.75
N PHE A 94 -17.13 24.70 13.91
CA PHE A 94 -16.86 25.84 13.03
C PHE A 94 -17.74 25.85 11.78
N ALA A 95 -18.31 24.71 11.37
CA ALA A 95 -19.21 24.58 10.23
C ALA A 95 -20.61 25.19 10.50
N GLU A 96 -21.14 25.02 11.70
CA GLU A 96 -22.53 25.37 12.08
C GLU A 96 -22.69 26.75 12.71
N ARG A 97 -21.66 27.62 12.64
CA ARG A 97 -21.77 28.98 13.20
C ARG A 97 -22.94 29.74 12.53
N PRO A 98 -23.91 30.27 13.31
CA PRO A 98 -25.06 30.99 12.78
C PRO A 98 -24.69 32.35 12.15
N ASP A 99 -23.46 32.82 12.41
CA ASP A 99 -22.92 34.10 11.95
C ASP A 99 -22.10 33.96 10.65
N LYS A 100 -22.45 32.99 9.80
CA LYS A 100 -21.77 32.80 8.52
C LYS A 100 -22.44 33.65 7.44
N PRO A 101 -21.68 34.44 6.67
CA PRO A 101 -22.24 35.16 5.54
C PRO A 101 -22.75 34.15 4.50
N GLU A 102 -24.00 34.33 4.06
CA GLU A 102 -24.57 33.53 2.97
C GLU A 102 -23.71 33.70 1.72
N ARG A 103 -23.19 32.56 1.22
CA ARG A 103 -22.44 32.57 -0.03
C ARG A 103 -23.43 32.46 -1.18
N PRO A 104 -23.36 33.34 -2.19
CA PRO A 104 -24.23 33.25 -3.34
C PRO A 104 -23.97 31.92 -4.06
N VAL A 105 -24.97 31.04 -4.07
CA VAL A 105 -24.92 29.80 -4.85
C VAL A 105 -25.19 30.17 -6.30
N LEU A 106 -24.18 30.00 -7.16
CA LEU A 106 -24.31 30.24 -8.59
C LEU A 106 -25.26 29.17 -9.18
N SER A 107 -26.55 29.49 -9.24
CA SER A 107 -27.53 28.61 -9.87
C SER A 107 -27.39 28.71 -11.39
N LEU A 108 -26.84 27.66 -11.99
CA LEU A 108 -26.83 27.52 -13.44
C LEU A 108 -28.28 27.29 -13.90
N LYS A 109 -28.92 28.36 -14.41
CA LYS A 109 -30.21 28.27 -15.09
C LYS A 109 -30.07 27.28 -16.26
N LYS A 110 -30.76 26.14 -16.16
CA LYS A 110 -30.88 25.18 -17.26
C LYS A 110 -31.63 25.88 -18.40
N LYS A 111 -30.95 26.11 -19.53
CA LYS A 111 -31.57 26.63 -20.75
C LYS A 111 -32.48 25.52 -21.30
N SER A 112 -33.76 25.85 -21.49
CA SER A 112 -34.73 25.01 -22.21
C SER A 112 -34.55 25.15 -23.72
#